data_AF-A0A352PSB3-F1
#
_entry.id   AF-A0A352PSB3-F1
#
_cell.length_a   1.000
_cell.length_b   1.000
_cell.length_c   1.000
_cell.angle_alpha   90.00
_cell.angle_beta   90.00
_cell.angle_gamma   90.00
#
_symmetry.space_group_name_H-M   'P 1'
#
loop_
_entity.id
_entity.type
_entity.pdbx_description
1 polymer ?
#
loop_
_entity_poly.entity_id
_entity_poly.type
_entity_poly.pdbx_seq_one_letter_code
_entity_poly.pdbx_strand_id
1 'polypeptide(L)' 'PFFTTKPPGVGTGLGMSVSYFIITQEHGGTLSVRSRPGEGSCFIIKLPLEGYPHEQSKTANSHR' A
#
# COMPACT_ATOMS: atom_id res chain seq x y z
N PRO A 1 -4.41 -15.02 2.02
CA PRO A 1 -3.53 -13.91 1.57
C PRO A 1 -2.05 -14.33 1.70
N PHE A 2 -1.15 -13.61 1.02
CA PHE A 2 0.29 -13.88 0.88
C PHE A 2 0.63 -14.96 -0.15
N PHE A 3 1.07 -14.49 -1.32
CA PHE A 3 1.44 -15.35 -2.45
C PHE A 3 2.95 -15.27 -2.66
N THR A 4 3.56 -16.43 -2.87
CA THR A 4 4.97 -16.55 -3.24
C THR A 4 5.09 -17.68 -4.24
N THR A 5 5.97 -17.52 -5.22
CA THR A 5 6.41 -18.61 -6.11
C THR A 5 7.59 -19.39 -5.53
N LYS A 6 8.17 -18.92 -4.41
CA LYS A 6 9.26 -19.61 -3.73
C LYS A 6 8.75 -20.89 -3.04
N PRO A 7 9.60 -21.92 -2.89
CA PRO A 7 9.26 -23.12 -2.15
C PRO A 7 8.80 -22.84 -0.70
N PRO A 8 8.07 -23.77 -0.08
CA PRO A 8 7.68 -23.68 1.33
C PRO A 8 8.88 -23.40 2.24
N GLY A 9 8.74 -22.46 3.18
CA GLY A 9 9.78 -22.09 4.14
C GLY A 9 10.86 -21.12 3.63
N VAL A 10 10.89 -20.82 2.32
CA VAL A 10 11.94 -19.95 1.72
C VAL A 10 11.47 -18.50 1.51
N GLY A 11 10.15 -18.28 1.47
CA GLY A 11 9.58 -16.95 1.31
C GLY A 11 8.20 -16.87 1.91
N THR A 12 7.91 -15.76 2.57
CA THR A 12 6.63 -15.54 3.25
C THR A 12 5.55 -14.98 2.32
N GLY A 13 5.92 -14.46 1.15
CA GLY A 13 4.97 -13.84 0.22
C GLY A 13 4.33 -12.53 0.73
N LEU A 14 4.90 -11.94 1.79
CA LEU A 14 4.30 -10.78 2.48
C LEU A 14 4.52 -9.46 1.76
N GLY A 15 5.64 -9.29 1.05
CA GLY A 15 6.09 -7.99 0.55
C GLY A 15 5.03 -7.23 -0.23
N MET A 16 4.39 -7.87 -1.21
CA MET A 16 3.33 -7.25 -2.01
C MET A 16 2.08 -6.91 -1.21
N SER A 17 1.72 -7.73 -0.22
CA SER A 17 0.55 -7.47 0.62
C SER A 17 0.81 -6.28 1.54
N VAL A 18 1.99 -6.21 2.15
CA VAL A 18 2.42 -5.08 3.00
C VAL A 18 2.44 -3.78 2.19
N SER A 19 3.07 -3.78 1.01
CA SER A 19 3.07 -2.61 0.14
C SER A 19 1.67 -2.15 -0.24
N TYR A 20 0.77 -3.08 -0.60
CA TYR A 20 -0.61 -2.73 -0.94
C TYR A 20 -1.34 -2.05 0.23
N PHE A 21 -1.19 -2.56 1.45
CA PHE A 21 -1.81 -1.97 2.64
C PHE A 21 -1.27 -0.57 2.93
N ILE A 22 0.05 -0.41 2.96
CA ILE A 22 0.68 0.90 3.20
C ILE A 22 0.20 1.92 2.15
N ILE A 23 0.25 1.55 0.87
CA ILE A 23 -0.14 2.46 -0.22
C ILE A 23 -1.63 2.82 -0.14
N THR A 24 -2.52 1.84 0.03
CA THR A 24 -3.96 2.07 -0.10
C THR A 24 -4.64 2.54 1.19
N GLN A 25 -4.23 1.99 2.34
CA GLN A 25 -4.89 2.25 3.62
C GLN A 25 -4.22 3.40 4.38
N GLU A 26 -2.89 3.43 4.44
CA GLU A 26 -2.17 4.44 5.22
C GLU A 26 -1.97 5.74 4.43
N HIS A 27 -1.76 5.63 3.12
CA HIS A 27 -1.52 6.79 2.26
C HIS A 27 -2.69 7.13 1.32
N GLY A 28 -3.76 6.34 1.30
CA GLY A 28 -4.92 6.60 0.44
C GLY A 28 -4.61 6.61 -1.06
N GLY A 29 -3.52 5.95 -1.44
CA GLY A 29 -3.05 5.84 -2.82
C GLY A 29 -3.60 4.63 -3.55
N THR A 30 -3.07 4.40 -4.75
CA THR A 30 -3.41 3.24 -5.57
C THR A 30 -2.14 2.53 -6.05
N LEU A 31 -2.24 1.21 -6.17
CA LEU A 31 -1.20 0.34 -6.74
C LEU A 31 -1.80 -0.43 -7.92
N SER A 32 -1.19 -0.31 -9.10
CA SER A 32 -1.55 -1.08 -10.28
C SER A 32 -0.32 -1.72 -10.92
N VAL A 33 -0.52 -2.78 -11.70
CA VAL A 33 0.57 -3.50 -12.36
C VAL A 33 0.28 -3.66 -13.84
N ARG A 34 1.31 -3.47 -14.66
CA ARG A 34 1.35 -3.88 -16.07
C ARG A 34 2.44 -4.92 -16.21
N SER A 35 2.09 -6.14 -16.61
CA SER A 35 3.05 -7.23 -16.75
C SER A 35 2.68 -8.08 -17.97
N ARG A 36 3.71 -8.56 -18.65
CA ARG A 36 3.61 -9.52 -19.74
C ARG A 36 4.73 -10.56 -19.58
N PRO A 37 4.45 -11.87 -19.74
CA PRO A 37 5.47 -12.90 -19.66
C PRO A 37 6.65 -12.61 -20.60
N GLY A 38 7.87 -12.69 -20.08
CA GLY A 38 9.10 -12.41 -20.83
C GLY A 38 9.49 -10.94 -20.97
N GLU A 39 8.64 -9.99 -20.57
CA GLU A 39 8.89 -8.54 -20.70
C GLU A 39 9.09 -7.83 -19.34
N GLY A 40 9.00 -8.59 -18.24
CA GLY A 40 9.06 -8.07 -16.88
C GLY A 40 7.72 -7.49 -16.40
N SER A 41 7.81 -6.65 -15.37
CA SER A 41 6.64 -6.08 -14.69
C SER A 41 6.90 -4.62 -14.32
N CYS A 42 5.92 -3.76 -14.61
CA CYS A 42 5.89 -2.37 -14.19
C CYS A 42 4.82 -2.20 -13.11
N PHE A 43 5.23 -1.75 -11.93
CA PHE A 43 4.34 -1.39 -10.84
C PHE A 43 4.18 0.13 -10.80
N ILE A 44 2.93 0.59 -10.76
CA ILE A 44 2.58 2.00 -10.83
C ILE A 44 1.86 2.36 -9.55
N ILE A 45 2.49 3.26 -8.79
CA ILE A 45 1.98 3.79 -7.53
C ILE A 45 1.52 5.22 -7.77
N LYS A 46 0.29 5.55 -7.36
CA LYS A 46 -0.20 6.93 -7.35
C LYS A 46 -0.58 7.31 -5.95
N LEU A 47 0.00 8.40 -5.45
CA LEU A 47 -0.30 8.95 -4.13
C LEU A 47 -0.99 10.32 -4.29
N PRO A 48 -1.95 10.66 -3.42
CA PRO A 48 -2.49 12.01 -3.34
C PRO A 48 -1.38 13.03 -3.03
N LEU A 49 -1.47 14.23 -3.63
CA LEU A 49 -0.50 15.32 -3.39
C LEU A 49 -0.73 16.00 -2.04
N GLU A 50 -1.99 16.16 -1.67
CA GLU A 50 -2.37 16.60 -0.34
C GLU A 50 -2.39 15.37 0.56
N GLY A 51 -1.62 15.44 1.65
CA GLY A 51 -1.66 14.40 2.67
C GLY A 51 -3.12 14.18 3.06
N TYR A 52 -3.53 12.92 3.15
CA TYR A 52 -4.86 12.56 3.60
C TYR A 52 -5.17 13.40 4.86
N PRO A 53 -6.31 14.12 4.94
CA PRO A 53 -6.62 14.88 6.13
C PRO A 53 -6.64 13.89 7.29
N HIS A 54 -5.57 13.92 8.10
CA HIS A 54 -5.53 13.17 9.34
C HIS A 54 -6.66 13.76 10.18
N GLU A 55 -7.74 13.01 10.35
CA GLU A 55 -8.87 13.39 11.19
C GLU A 55 -8.46 13.27 12.67
N GLN A 56 -7.46 14.05 13.06
CA GLN A 56 -6.98 14.29 14.42
C GLN A 56 -6.95 15.80 14.67
N SER A 57 -8.10 16.43 14.44
CA SER A 57 -8.40 17.77 14.92
C SER A 57 -9.88 17.88 15.33
N LYS A 58 -10.37 16.86 16.05
CA LYS A 58 -11.64 16.92 16.79
C LYS A 58 -11.45 16.43 18.23
N THR A 59 -10.58 17.09 18.98
CA THR A 59 -10.76 17.19 20.44
C THR A 59 -10.64 18.66 20.83
N ALA A 60 -11.81 19.28 20.86
CA ALA A 60 -12.20 20.47 21.59
C ALA A 60 -11.12 21.14 22.47
N ASN A 61 -10.65 22.31 22.03
CA ASN A 61 -10.48 23.44 22.95
C ASN A 61 -11.86 23.83 23.47
N SER A 62 -12.29 23.22 24.58
CA SER A 62 -13.46 23.67 25.34
C SER A 62 -13.18 23.50 26.83
N HIS A 63 -12.30 24.35 27.36
CA HIS A 63 -12.31 24.80 28.76
C HIS A 63 -11.79 26.25 28.76
N ARG A 64 -12.71 27.18 28.50
CA ARG A 64 -12.79 28.43 29.26
C ARG A 64 -14.04 28.31 30.13
#